data_AF-A0A4S8KJI9-F1
#
_entry.id   AF-A0A4S8KJI9-F1
#
_cell.length_a   1.000
_cell.length_b   1.000
_cell.length_c   1.000
_cell.angle_alpha   90.00
_cell.angle_beta   90.00
_cell.angle_gamma   90.00
#
_symmetry.space_group_name_H-M   'P 1'
#
loop_
_entity.id
_entity.type
_entity.pdbx_description
1 polymer ?
#
loop_
_entity_poly.entity_id
_entity_poly.type
_entity_poly.pdbx_seq_one_letter_code
_entity_poly.pdbx_strand_id
1 'polypeptide(L)'
;SLWNSRWFTRGWTLQELLAPSNIVFYDKDWLEIGTRTSLAELVSVITRIPVPVLTGHRNLKSYSIAQRMSWAAERRTTRAEDLAYCLMGIFGVGMPTLYGEGAIRAFIRLQEEIIKYNDDATIFAWRATSSNTRSNHQVRGLLAWSPS
;
A
#
# COMPACT_ATOMS: atom_id res chain seq x y z
N SER A 1 -17.15 -11.43 8.88
CA SER A 1 -17.49 -10.16 8.23
C SER A 1 -16.26 -9.60 7.53
N LEU A 2 -16.43 -8.81 6.47
CA LEU A 2 -15.30 -8.18 5.75
C LEU A 2 -14.49 -7.23 6.63
N TRP A 3 -15.16 -6.50 7.53
CA TRP A 3 -14.55 -5.49 8.42
C TRP A 3 -13.36 -6.00 9.24
N ASN A 4 -13.44 -7.24 9.74
CA ASN A 4 -12.40 -7.85 10.57
C ASN A 4 -11.53 -8.84 9.79
N SER A 5 -11.61 -8.85 8.45
CA SER A 5 -10.85 -9.77 7.64
C SER A 5 -9.37 -9.41 7.64
N ARG A 6 -8.52 -10.38 8.02
CA ARG A 6 -7.05 -10.26 7.90
C ARG A 6 -6.61 -10.03 6.46
N TRP A 7 -7.45 -10.30 5.46
CA TRP A 7 -7.11 -10.06 4.06
C TRP A 7 -6.82 -8.58 3.80
N PHE A 8 -7.54 -7.64 4.41
CA PHE A 8 -7.31 -6.21 4.21
C PHE A 8 -6.03 -5.66 4.88
N THR A 9 -5.42 -6.41 5.80
CA THR A 9 -4.20 -6.01 6.50
C THR A 9 -2.94 -6.69 5.96
N ARG A 10 -3.02 -7.56 4.94
CA ARG A 10 -1.84 -8.17 4.31
C ARG A 10 -1.28 -7.24 3.24
N GLY A 11 0.05 -7.17 3.08
CA GLY A 11 0.68 -6.31 2.06
C GLY A 11 0.21 -6.60 0.63
N TRP A 12 0.48 -7.81 0.14
CA TRP A 12 0.22 -8.23 -1.24
C TRP A 12 -1.24 -8.14 -1.70
N THR A 13 -2.19 -8.25 -0.77
CA THR A 13 -3.61 -8.18 -1.09
C THR A 13 -4.03 -6.79 -1.58
N LEU A 14 -3.16 -5.77 -1.49
CA LEU A 14 -3.40 -4.46 -2.09
C LEU A 14 -3.43 -4.57 -3.60
N GLN A 15 -2.45 -5.27 -4.16
CA GLN A 15 -2.40 -5.54 -5.59
C GLN A 15 -3.52 -6.49 -5.99
N GLU A 16 -3.79 -7.53 -5.20
CA GLU A 16 -4.92 -8.43 -5.46
C GLU A 16 -6.26 -7.66 -5.48
N LEU A 17 -6.42 -6.64 -4.64
CA LEU A 17 -7.62 -5.79 -4.60
C LEU A 17 -7.73 -4.85 -5.80
N LEU A 18 -6.61 -4.36 -6.34
CA LEU A 18 -6.60 -3.24 -7.29
C LEU A 18 -6.29 -3.64 -8.73
N ALA A 19 -5.55 -4.74 -8.95
CA ALA A 19 -5.12 -5.15 -10.28
C ALA A 19 -6.25 -5.77 -11.13
N PRO A 20 -7.12 -6.66 -10.60
CA PRO A 20 -8.20 -7.24 -11.41
C PRO A 20 -9.32 -6.24 -11.72
N SER A 21 -9.96 -6.41 -12.87
CA SER A 21 -11.18 -5.67 -13.23
C SER A 21 -12.38 -6.10 -12.39
N ASN A 22 -12.44 -7.37 -11.99
CA ASN A 22 -13.55 -7.93 -11.22
C ASN A 22 -13.05 -8.79 -10.06
N ILE A 23 -13.65 -8.62 -8.88
CA ILE A 23 -13.31 -9.35 -7.65
C ILE A 23 -14.62 -9.68 -6.95
N VAL A 24 -14.76 -10.94 -6.54
CA VAL A 24 -15.86 -11.44 -5.73
C VAL A 24 -15.31 -11.87 -4.37
N PHE A 25 -15.97 -11.43 -3.30
CA PHE A 25 -15.63 -11.82 -1.94
C PHE A 25 -16.53 -12.97 -1.50
N TYR A 26 -15.91 -13.97 -0.88
CA TYR A 26 -16.58 -15.12 -0.30
C TYR A 26 -16.31 -15.18 1.20
N ASP A 27 -17.24 -15.78 1.95
CA ASP A 27 -17.01 -16.12 3.35
C ASP A 27 -16.31 -17.49 3.50
N LYS A 28 -16.17 -17.94 4.75
CA LYS A 28 -15.50 -19.20 5.08
C LYS A 28 -16.25 -20.45 4.58
N ASP A 29 -17.53 -20.32 4.28
CA ASP A 29 -18.42 -21.40 3.84
C ASP A 29 -18.63 -21.33 2.32
N TRP A 30 -17.78 -20.54 1.62
CA TRP A 30 -17.84 -20.29 0.17
C TRP A 30 -19.13 -19.63 -0.30
N LEU A 31 -19.84 -18.93 0.59
CA LEU A 31 -20.98 -18.12 0.22
C LEU A 31 -20.51 -16.76 -0.29
N GLU A 32 -21.08 -16.32 -1.41
CA GLU A 32 -20.79 -14.99 -1.97
C GLU A 32 -21.28 -13.90 -1.00
N ILE A 33 -20.38 -12.98 -0.67
CA ILE A 33 -20.68 -11.77 0.10
C ILE A 33 -21.03 -10.61 -0.84
N GLY A 34 -20.36 -10.57 -2.00
CA GLY A 34 -20.57 -9.57 -3.06
C GLY A 34 -19.27 -9.21 -3.78
N THR A 35 -19.36 -8.26 -4.70
CA THR A 35 -18.23 -7.82 -5.53
C THR A 35 -17.49 -6.61 -4.92
N ARG A 36 -16.25 -6.35 -5.38
CA ARG A 36 -15.54 -5.10 -5.05
C ARG A 36 -16.35 -3.85 -5.39
N THR A 37 -17.06 -3.87 -6.52
CA THR A 37 -17.89 -2.73 -6.96
C THR A 37 -19.13 -2.59 -6.06
N SER A 38 -19.86 -3.67 -5.80
CA SER A 38 -21.08 -3.62 -4.97
C SER A 38 -20.80 -3.30 -3.51
N LEU A 39 -19.59 -3.59 -3.03
CA LEU A 39 -19.13 -3.32 -1.66
C LEU A 39 -18.13 -2.16 -1.59
N ALA A 40 -18.05 -1.32 -2.62
CA ALA A 40 -17.00 -0.30 -2.73
C ALA A 40 -17.00 0.69 -1.56
N GLU A 41 -18.17 1.10 -1.05
CA GLU A 41 -18.26 1.97 0.12
C GLU A 41 -17.64 1.32 1.36
N LEU A 42 -18.00 0.06 1.64
CA LEU A 42 -17.47 -0.68 2.78
C LEU A 42 -15.96 -0.90 2.65
N VAL A 43 -15.50 -1.30 1.47
CA VAL A 43 -14.07 -1.53 1.20
C VAL A 43 -13.28 -0.22 1.27
N SER A 44 -13.86 0.89 0.80
CA SER A 44 -13.26 2.23 0.90
C SER A 44 -13.04 2.62 2.36
N VAL A 45 -14.03 2.39 3.23
CA VAL A 45 -13.88 2.67 4.67
C VAL A 45 -12.78 1.82 5.30
N ILE A 46 -12.69 0.53 4.97
CA ILE A 46 -11.68 -0.38 5.53
C ILE A 46 -10.25 -0.02 5.06
N THR A 47 -10.10 0.31 3.78
CA THR A 47 -8.79 0.41 3.12
C THR A 47 -8.31 1.84 2.89
N ARG A 48 -9.20 2.83 3.08
CA ARG A 48 -9.03 4.25 2.69
C ARG A 48 -8.83 4.45 1.18
N ILE A 49 -9.10 3.43 0.37
CA ILE A 49 -9.03 3.53 -1.09
C ILE A 49 -10.32 4.18 -1.60
N PRO A 50 -10.25 5.26 -2.37
CA PRO A 50 -11.45 5.95 -2.86
C PRO A 50 -12.38 5.04 -3.68
N VAL A 51 -13.69 5.18 -3.48
CA VAL A 51 -14.73 4.45 -4.24
C VAL A 51 -14.53 4.53 -5.77
N PRO A 52 -14.14 5.67 -6.39
CA PRO A 52 -13.87 5.71 -7.83
C PRO A 52 -12.76 4.78 -8.30
N VAL A 53 -11.79 4.44 -7.44
CA VAL A 53 -10.74 3.45 -7.73
C VAL A 53 -11.33 2.04 -7.68
N LEU A 54 -12.07 1.73 -6.61
CA LEU A 54 -12.66 0.40 -6.39
C LEU A 54 -13.72 0.02 -7.43
N THR A 55 -14.39 1.01 -8.00
CA THR A 55 -15.40 0.85 -9.05
C THR A 55 -14.82 0.96 -10.46
N GLY A 56 -13.53 1.25 -10.61
CA GLY A 56 -12.87 1.38 -11.92
C GLY A 56 -13.14 2.69 -12.67
N HIS A 57 -13.85 3.67 -12.07
CA HIS A 57 -14.13 4.97 -12.67
C HIS A 57 -12.90 5.88 -12.74
N ARG A 58 -11.87 5.66 -11.91
CA ARG A 58 -10.60 6.41 -11.94
C ARG A 58 -9.39 5.49 -11.87
N ASN A 59 -8.36 5.84 -12.64
CA ASN A 59 -7.09 5.13 -12.66
C ASN A 59 -6.23 5.46 -11.42
N LEU A 60 -5.44 4.49 -10.93
CA LEU A 60 -4.52 4.70 -9.80
C LEU A 60 -3.58 5.90 -10.03
N LYS A 61 -3.10 6.10 -11.26
CA LYS A 61 -2.17 7.18 -11.63
C LYS A 61 -2.77 8.58 -11.52
N SER A 62 -4.10 8.72 -11.39
CA SER A 62 -4.71 10.03 -11.12
C SER A 62 -4.60 10.47 -9.66
N TYR A 63 -4.04 9.63 -8.80
CA TYR A 63 -3.82 9.91 -7.38
C TYR A 63 -2.33 10.11 -7.11
N SER A 64 -2.05 11.03 -6.19
CA SER A 64 -0.67 11.38 -5.85
C SER A 64 0.10 10.21 -5.24
N ILE A 65 1.43 10.28 -5.26
CA ILE A 65 2.28 9.27 -4.61
C ILE A 65 1.90 9.14 -3.14
N ALA A 66 1.72 10.24 -2.41
CA ALA A 66 1.31 10.20 -1.01
C ALA A 66 -0.03 9.48 -0.80
N GLN A 67 -1.04 9.77 -1.64
CA GLN A 67 -2.34 9.10 -1.54
C GLN A 67 -2.21 7.60 -1.77
N ARG A 68 -1.46 7.19 -2.80
CA ARG A 68 -1.24 5.76 -3.09
C ARG A 68 -0.44 5.06 -1.99
N MET A 69 0.57 5.73 -1.41
CA MET A 69 1.31 5.22 -0.25
C MET A 69 0.37 5.01 0.95
N SER A 70 -0.58 5.92 1.19
CA SER A 70 -1.49 5.83 2.35
C SER A 70 -2.39 4.60 2.33
N TRP A 71 -2.67 4.01 1.16
CA TRP A 71 -3.44 2.76 1.03
C TRP A 71 -2.71 1.53 1.59
N ALA A 72 -1.42 1.67 1.89
CA ALA A 72 -0.58 0.63 2.48
C ALA A 72 -0.26 0.88 3.96
N ALA A 73 -0.69 1.99 4.55
CA ALA A 73 -0.31 2.41 5.91
C ALA A 73 -0.66 1.37 7.00
N GLU A 74 -1.81 0.71 6.87
CA GLU A 74 -2.28 -0.30 7.84
C GLU A 74 -1.91 -1.74 7.46
N ARG A 75 -1.12 -1.92 6.38
CA ARG A 75 -0.76 -3.24 5.87
C ARG A 75 0.48 -3.79 6.56
N ARG A 76 0.51 -5.11 6.69
CA ARG A 76 1.54 -5.89 7.36
C ARG A 76 2.02 -7.01 6.46
N THR A 77 3.30 -7.32 6.58
CA THR A 77 3.95 -8.37 5.83
C THR A 77 4.73 -9.28 6.75
N THR A 78 4.88 -10.54 6.34
CA THR A 78 5.65 -11.53 7.11
C THR A 78 7.14 -11.24 7.02
N ARG A 79 7.63 -10.94 5.81
CA ARG A 79 8.98 -10.41 5.60
C ARG A 79 8.92 -8.91 5.62
N ALA A 80 9.83 -8.26 6.34
CA ALA A 80 9.75 -6.83 6.58
C ALA A 80 9.94 -6.03 5.27
N GLU A 81 10.77 -6.53 4.35
CA GLU A 81 11.05 -5.96 3.04
C GLU A 81 9.85 -6.01 2.09
N ASP A 82 8.94 -6.97 2.26
CA ASP A 82 7.73 -7.08 1.44
C ASP A 82 6.83 -5.84 1.57
N LEU A 83 6.96 -5.05 2.64
CA LEU A 83 6.25 -3.76 2.77
C LEU A 83 6.58 -2.81 1.60
N ALA A 84 7.80 -2.89 1.07
CA ALA A 84 8.22 -2.18 -0.14
C ALA A 84 7.83 -2.96 -1.40
N TYR A 85 8.17 -4.25 -1.46
CA TYR A 85 8.01 -5.04 -2.68
C TYR A 85 6.56 -5.20 -3.12
N CYS A 86 5.63 -5.29 -2.16
CA CYS A 86 4.20 -5.38 -2.44
C CYS A 86 3.60 -4.09 -3.04
N LEU A 87 4.36 -3.00 -3.14
CA LEU A 87 3.90 -1.73 -3.71
C LEU A 87 4.43 -1.46 -5.12
N MET A 88 5.39 -2.24 -5.62
CA MET A 88 5.97 -2.08 -6.96
C MET A 88 4.89 -1.97 -8.05
N GLY A 89 3.89 -2.85 -8.04
CA GLY A 89 2.79 -2.83 -9.01
C GLY A 89 1.86 -1.61 -8.89
N ILE A 90 1.68 -1.06 -7.69
CA ILE A 90 0.87 0.15 -7.46
C ILE A 90 1.56 1.39 -8.03
N PHE A 91 2.89 1.41 -8.00
CA PHE A 91 3.69 2.51 -8.54
C PHE A 91 4.17 2.29 -9.97
N GLY A 92 4.04 1.07 -10.50
CA GLY A 92 4.50 0.72 -11.85
C GLY A 92 6.02 0.73 -11.98
N VAL A 93 6.73 0.41 -10.90
CA VAL A 93 8.19 0.36 -10.85
C VAL A 93 8.68 -1.07 -10.66
N GLY A 94 9.93 -1.34 -11.01
CA GLY A 94 10.56 -2.64 -10.83
C GLY A 94 11.90 -2.50 -10.10
N MET A 95 12.12 -3.31 -9.08
CA MET A 95 13.41 -3.42 -8.39
C MET A 95 13.67 -4.89 -7.99
N PRO A 96 14.93 -5.35 -7.98
CA PRO A 96 15.27 -6.68 -7.47
C PRO A 96 14.88 -6.85 -6.00
N THR A 97 14.24 -7.97 -5.69
CA THR A 97 13.93 -8.38 -4.30
C THR A 97 15.18 -8.93 -3.62
N LEU A 98 15.63 -8.29 -2.55
CA LEU A 98 16.84 -8.63 -1.81
C LEU A 98 16.50 -8.88 -0.34
N TYR A 99 16.09 -10.12 -0.02
CA TYR A 99 15.79 -10.47 1.37
C TYR A 99 17.05 -10.43 2.24
N GLY A 100 16.94 -9.82 3.41
CA GLY A 100 18.07 -9.52 4.28
C GLY A 100 18.61 -8.09 4.12
N GLU A 101 18.11 -7.30 3.16
CA GLU A 101 18.48 -5.88 3.06
C GLU A 101 17.81 -5.01 4.14
N GLY A 102 16.74 -5.52 4.76
CA GLY A 102 15.97 -4.83 5.80
C GLY A 102 14.91 -3.88 5.22
N ALA A 103 13.80 -3.73 5.96
CA ALA A 103 12.63 -2.98 5.50
C ALA A 103 12.93 -1.53 5.11
N ILE A 104 13.72 -0.82 5.92
CA ILE A 104 14.05 0.59 5.68
C ILE A 104 14.77 0.75 4.34
N ARG A 105 15.77 -0.10 4.08
CA ARG A 105 16.55 -0.06 2.83
C ARG A 105 15.69 -0.44 1.63
N ALA A 106 14.88 -1.50 1.75
CA ALA A 106 13.94 -1.89 0.70
C ALA A 106 12.95 -0.75 0.37
N PHE A 107 12.44 -0.05 1.39
CA PHE A 107 11.48 1.04 1.21
C PHE A 107 12.10 2.33 0.68
N ILE A 108 13.37 2.61 1.00
CA ILE A 108 14.15 3.67 0.38
C ILE A 108 14.34 3.38 -1.12
N ARG A 109 14.77 2.17 -1.48
CA ARG A 109 14.93 1.78 -2.89
C ARG A 109 13.63 1.88 -3.69
N LEU A 110 12.49 1.52 -3.09
CA LEU A 110 11.19 1.73 -3.72
C LEU A 110 10.97 3.21 -4.06
N GLN A 111 11.21 4.11 -3.12
CA GLN A 111 11.06 5.55 -3.35
C GLN A 111 12.05 6.06 -4.40
N GLU A 112 13.31 5.58 -4.40
CA GLU A 112 14.29 5.91 -5.42
C GLU A 112 13.82 5.49 -6.82
N GLU A 113 13.27 4.28 -6.98
CA GLU A 113 12.70 3.85 -8.27
C GLU A 113 11.49 4.68 -8.68
N ILE A 114 10.66 5.15 -7.74
CA ILE A 114 9.53 6.03 -8.05
C ILE A 114 10.02 7.39 -8.55
N ILE A 115 11.02 7.98 -7.88
CA ILE A 115 11.58 9.31 -8.21
C ILE A 115 12.20 9.33 -9.60
N LYS A 116 12.81 8.23 -10.05
CA LYS A 116 13.43 8.16 -11.38
C LYS A 116 12.46 8.46 -12.54
N TYR A 117 11.16 8.22 -12.35
CA TYR A 117 10.17 8.29 -13.41
C TYR A 117 8.94 9.15 -13.03
N ASN A 118 9.01 9.92 -11.93
CA ASN A 118 7.88 10.69 -11.45
C ASN A 118 8.31 11.97 -10.71
N ASP A 119 7.73 13.11 -11.11
CA ASP A 119 8.03 14.43 -10.56
C ASP A 119 7.04 14.86 -9.46
N ASP A 120 6.17 13.97 -8.99
CA ASP A 120 5.20 14.24 -7.92
C ASP A 120 5.91 14.40 -6.56
N ALA A 121 6.10 15.66 -6.17
CA ALA A 121 6.73 16.06 -4.92
C ALA A 121 6.02 15.53 -3.66
N THR A 122 4.79 15.00 -3.76
CA THR A 122 4.11 14.40 -2.61
C THR A 122 4.79 13.12 -2.11
N ILE A 123 5.77 12.56 -2.83
CA ILE A 123 6.66 11.52 -2.29
C ILE A 123 7.36 11.95 -0.98
N PHE A 124 7.56 13.26 -0.78
CA PHE A 124 8.14 13.82 0.44
C PHE A 124 7.09 14.21 1.50
N ALA A 125 5.80 14.04 1.22
CA ALA A 125 4.70 14.42 2.11
C ALA A 125 4.36 13.29 3.12
N TRP A 126 5.36 12.87 3.90
CA TRP A 126 5.23 11.81 4.91
C TRP A 126 5.47 12.36 6.33
N ARG A 127 5.00 11.64 7.35
CA ARG A 127 5.18 12.03 8.76
C ARG A 127 5.87 10.93 9.56
N ALA A 128 6.84 11.35 10.35
CA ALA A 128 7.50 10.50 11.32
C ALA A 128 6.55 10.04 12.44
N THR A 129 6.41 8.74 12.67
CA THR A 129 5.74 8.22 13.88
C THR A 129 6.65 8.32 15.10
N SER A 130 6.07 8.78 16.22
CA SER A 130 6.75 9.09 17.49
C SER A 130 7.15 7.85 18.31
N SER A 131 6.82 6.64 17.86
CA SER A 131 7.18 5.40 18.56
C SER A 131 8.64 4.97 18.31
N ASN A 132 9.29 5.52 17.28
CA ASN A 132 10.70 5.24 16.95
C ASN A 132 11.72 6.18 17.60
N THR A 133 11.28 7.13 18.45
CA THR A 133 12.17 8.13 19.08
C THR A 133 12.80 7.69 20.41
N ARG A 134 12.69 6.41 20.80
CA ARG A 134 13.35 5.91 22.02
C ARG A 134 14.85 5.61 21.86
N SER A 135 15.40 5.74 20.65
CA SER A 135 16.85 5.78 20.44
C SER A 135 17.28 7.18 20.00
N ASN A 136 18.09 7.82 20.85
CA ASN A 136 18.79 9.07 20.64
C ASN A 136 19.26 9.27 19.17
N HIS A 137 18.98 10.46 18.61
CA HIS A 137 19.69 11.04 17.46
C HIS A 137 19.74 10.26 16.14
N GLN A 138 18.69 9.52 15.76
CA GLN A 138 18.62 9.03 14.38
C GLN A 138 18.14 10.17 13.46
N VAL A 139 19.10 10.91 12.88
CA VAL A 139 18.85 11.88 11.81
C VAL A 139 18.09 11.15 10.70
N ARG A 140 16.83 11.52 10.48
CA ARG A 140 16.03 10.97 9.38
C ARG A 140 16.46 11.64 8.08
N GLY A 141 16.63 10.84 7.03
CA GLY A 141 16.86 11.34 5.69
C GLY A 141 15.58 11.92 5.07
N LEU A 142 15.68 12.33 3.80
CA LEU A 142 14.57 12.91 3.02
C LEU A 142 13.41 11.92 2.76
N LEU A 143 13.71 10.62 2.72
CA LEU A 143 12.78 9.55 2.34
C LEU A 143 12.18 8.84 3.55
N ALA A 144 10.93 8.39 3.38
CA ALA A 144 10.20 7.65 4.40
C ALA A 144 10.80 6.25 4.63
N TRP A 145 10.51 5.65 5.78
CA TRP A 145 10.92 4.29 6.12
C TRP A 145 9.81 3.26 6.00
N SER A 146 8.57 3.73 5.85
CA SER A 146 7.36 2.94 5.70
C SER A 146 6.26 3.80 5.08
N PRO A 147 5.16 3.21 4.59
CA PRO A 147 3.98 3.97 4.21
C PRO A 147 3.43 4.78 5.40
N SER A 148 2.84 5.94 5.11
CA SER A 148 2.26 6.89 6.10
C SER A 148 0.78 7.09 5.87
#